data_AF-A0A847H0B0-F1
#
_entry.id   AF-A0A847H0B0-F1
#
_cell.length_a   1.000
_cell.length_b   1.000
_cell.length_c   1.000
_cell.angle_alpha   90.00
_cell.angle_beta   90.00
_cell.angle_gamma   90.00
#
_symmetry.space_group_name_H-M   'P 1'
#
loop_
_entity.id
_entity.type
_entity.pdbx_description
1 polymer ?
#
loop_
_entity_poly.entity_id
_entity_poly.type
_entity_poly.pdbx_seq_one_letter_code
_entity_poly.pdbx_strand_id
1 'polypeptide(L)'
;MAKYYVRSGWVRVVLDARTAQDAAVKAIQWSMAGRAEVFREPERDRMREVEALEFQLDDEIEVSEVGFRNGSGQVFGVLDLPAVRPVERPCLAEACQAG
;
A
#
# COMPACT_ATOMS: atom_id res chain seq x y z
N MET A 1 -10.61 4.70 -14.15
CA MET A 1 -10.58 4.91 -12.69
C MET A 1 -9.96 6.28 -12.45
N ALA A 2 -10.36 6.97 -11.40
CA ALA A 2 -9.76 8.27 -11.05
C ALA A 2 -8.41 8.04 -10.39
N LYS A 3 -7.48 8.98 -10.59
CA LYS A 3 -6.17 8.96 -9.95
C LYS A 3 -6.26 9.74 -8.64
N TYR A 4 -5.84 9.11 -7.56
CA TYR A 4 -5.77 9.72 -6.25
C TYR A 4 -4.32 9.81 -5.80
N TYR A 5 -3.90 11.00 -5.40
CA TYR A 5 -2.67 11.25 -4.68
C TYR A 5 -2.89 10.85 -3.23
N VAL A 6 -2.03 9.97 -2.72
CA VAL A 6 -2.06 9.50 -1.34
C VAL A 6 -0.78 9.90 -0.63
N ARG A 7 -0.91 10.41 0.59
CA ARG A 7 0.18 10.81 1.47
C ARG A 7 -0.05 10.24 2.86
N SER A 8 0.99 9.64 3.43
CA SER A 8 0.98 9.15 4.81
C SER A 8 2.42 9.16 5.32
N GLY A 9 2.71 9.97 6.33
CA GLY A 9 4.09 10.24 6.75
C GLY A 9 4.99 10.70 5.60
N TRP A 10 6.06 9.96 5.34
CA TRP A 10 6.97 10.18 4.21
C TRP A 10 6.50 9.56 2.90
N VAL A 11 5.53 8.65 2.93
CA VAL A 11 5.01 7.95 1.75
C VAL A 11 4.17 8.89 0.91
N ARG A 12 4.47 8.92 -0.40
CA ARG A 12 3.72 9.66 -1.42
C ARG A 12 3.54 8.77 -2.64
N VAL A 13 2.31 8.34 -2.90
CA VAL A 13 1.99 7.44 -4.02
C VAL A 13 0.76 7.94 -4.78
N VAL A 14 0.62 7.53 -6.04
CA VAL A 14 -0.57 7.81 -6.86
C VAL A 14 -1.23 6.49 -7.20
N LEU A 15 -2.50 6.34 -6.85
CA LEU A 15 -3.24 5.11 -7.01
C LEU A 15 -4.50 5.32 -7.84
N ASP A 16 -4.80 4.36 -8.71
CA ASP A 16 -6.08 4.31 -9.40
C ASP A 16 -7.15 3.75 -8.46
N ALA A 17 -8.19 4.52 -8.18
CA ALA A 17 -9.28 4.10 -7.31
C ALA A 17 -10.65 4.60 -7.81
N ARG A 18 -11.71 4.06 -7.21
CA ARG A 18 -13.09 4.50 -7.48
C ARG A 18 -13.51 5.65 -6.58
N THR A 19 -12.98 5.70 -5.35
CA THR A 19 -13.28 6.71 -4.33
C THR A 19 -12.02 7.01 -3.53
N ALA A 20 -12.03 8.12 -2.76
CA ALA A 20 -10.94 8.46 -1.86
C ALA A 20 -10.70 7.37 -0.79
N GLN A 21 -11.77 6.78 -0.26
CA GLN A 21 -11.68 5.66 0.68
C GLN A 21 -11.09 4.40 0.01
N ASP A 22 -11.48 4.09 -1.23
CA ASP A 22 -10.89 2.98 -2.00
C ASP A 22 -9.38 3.22 -2.24
N ALA A 23 -8.96 4.47 -2.49
CA ALA A 23 -7.54 4.81 -2.60
C ALA A 23 -6.80 4.62 -1.27
N ALA A 24 -7.39 4.98 -0.13
CA ALA A 24 -6.79 4.75 1.18
C ALA A 24 -6.62 3.26 1.48
N VAL A 25 -7.64 2.45 1.19
CA VAL A 25 -7.57 0.97 1.31
C VAL A 25 -6.48 0.40 0.40
N LYS A 26 -6.39 0.86 -0.85
CA LYS A 26 -5.35 0.44 -1.79
C LYS A 26 -3.95 0.86 -1.36
N ALA A 27 -3.80 1.97 -0.65
CA ALA A 27 -2.53 2.38 -0.08
C ALA A 27 -2.06 1.40 1.00
N ILE A 28 -2.98 0.93 1.86
CA ILE A 28 -2.66 -0.12 2.85
C ILE A 28 -2.28 -1.43 2.14
N GLN A 29 -3.01 -1.83 1.10
CA GLN A 29 -2.66 -3.02 0.30
C GLN A 29 -1.28 -2.90 -0.35
N TRP A 30 -0.98 -1.74 -0.93
CA TRP A 30 0.33 -1.43 -1.52
C TRP A 30 1.45 -1.51 -0.47
N SER A 31 1.23 -0.93 0.72
CA SER A 31 2.17 -0.98 1.85
C SER A 31 2.46 -2.43 2.27
N MET A 32 1.42 -3.24 2.45
CA MET A 32 1.55 -4.64 2.81
C MET A 32 2.28 -5.45 1.73
N ALA A 33 1.95 -5.23 0.45
CA ALA A 33 2.57 -5.92 -0.67
C ALA A 33 4.06 -5.59 -0.79
N GLY A 34 4.42 -4.31 -0.69
CA GLY A 34 5.81 -3.87 -0.75
C GLY A 34 6.65 -4.42 0.39
N ARG A 35 6.12 -4.38 1.63
CA ARG A 35 6.79 -5.01 2.78
C ARG A 35 6.94 -6.51 2.60
N ALA A 36 5.90 -7.21 2.13
CA ALA A 36 5.97 -8.65 1.90
C ALA A 36 7.02 -9.03 0.84
N GLU A 37 7.19 -8.20 -0.19
CA GLU A 37 8.25 -8.36 -1.19
C GLU A 37 9.64 -8.12 -0.59
N VAL A 38 9.80 -7.04 0.18
CA VAL A 38 11.02 -6.74 0.93
C VAL A 38 11.36 -7.82 1.95
N PHE A 39 10.42 -8.62 2.44
CA PHE A 39 10.70 -9.75 3.36
C PHE A 39 10.74 -11.13 2.69
N ARG A 40 10.59 -11.23 1.36
CA ARG A 40 10.49 -12.52 0.64
C ARG A 40 11.80 -13.32 0.54
N GLU A 41 12.97 -12.68 0.42
CA GLU A 41 14.26 -13.37 0.23
C GLU A 41 15.01 -13.57 1.57
N PRO A 42 15.45 -14.79 1.90
CA PRO A 42 15.92 -15.11 3.26
C PRO A 42 17.31 -14.57 3.66
N GLU A 43 18.12 -14.01 2.75
CA GLU A 43 19.57 -13.83 2.98
C GLU A 43 20.09 -12.40 3.20
N ARG A 44 19.24 -11.38 3.44
CA ARG A 44 19.72 -9.98 3.60
C ARG A 44 19.38 -9.32 4.94
N ASP A 45 20.41 -9.31 5.78
CA ASP A 45 20.68 -8.55 7.01
C ASP A 45 20.27 -7.07 6.97
N ARG A 46 19.87 -6.49 8.13
CA ARG A 46 19.54 -5.08 8.54
C ARG A 46 19.02 -4.04 7.52
N MET A 47 19.48 -4.06 6.28
CA MET A 47 19.09 -3.16 5.19
C MET A 47 17.62 -3.32 4.79
N ARG A 48 17.05 -4.54 4.91
CA ARG A 48 15.62 -4.80 4.62
C ARG A 48 14.65 -4.07 5.56
N GLU A 49 15.01 -3.90 6.83
CA GLU A 49 14.18 -3.11 7.74
C GLU A 49 14.08 -1.66 7.26
N VAL A 50 15.18 -1.11 6.74
CA VAL A 50 15.23 0.24 6.17
C VAL A 50 14.44 0.32 4.86
N GLU A 51 14.59 -0.66 3.96
CA GLU A 51 13.80 -0.74 2.72
C GLU A 51 12.29 -0.89 3.02
N ALA A 52 11.92 -1.63 4.07
CA ALA A 52 10.53 -1.81 4.47
C ALA A 52 9.90 -0.51 4.99
N LEU A 53 10.70 0.43 5.52
CA LEU A 53 10.21 1.75 5.96
C LEU A 53 9.69 2.58 4.78
N GLU A 54 10.17 2.38 3.56
CA GLU A 54 9.67 3.08 2.37
C GLU A 54 8.20 2.78 2.09
N PHE A 55 7.71 1.64 2.57
CA PHE A 55 6.34 1.19 2.45
C PHE A 55 5.53 1.43 3.73
N GLN A 56 6.13 1.96 4.80
CA GLN A 56 5.45 2.16 6.07
C GLN A 56 4.53 3.39 6.00
N LEU A 57 3.24 3.16 6.20
CA LEU A 57 2.25 4.22 6.40
C LEU A 57 2.22 4.63 7.87
N ASP A 58 1.87 5.90 8.12
CA ASP A 58 1.50 6.40 9.45
C ASP A 58 0.03 6.05 9.77
N ASP A 59 -0.42 6.40 10.97
CA ASP A 59 -1.80 6.16 11.44
C ASP A 59 -2.86 6.92 10.62
N GLU A 60 -2.44 7.98 9.91
CA GLU A 60 -3.30 8.81 9.06
C GLU A 60 -2.88 8.72 7.59
N ILE A 61 -3.87 8.58 6.71
CA ILE A 61 -3.74 8.54 5.26
C ILE A 61 -4.53 9.70 4.67
N GLU A 62 -3.84 10.65 4.07
CA GLU A 62 -4.46 11.75 3.34
C GLU A 62 -4.57 11.42 1.86
N VAL A 63 -5.75 11.63 1.29
CA VAL A 63 -6.09 11.29 -0.09
C VAL A 63 -6.67 12.51 -0.81
N SER A 64 -6.14 12.84 -1.98
CA SER A 64 -6.64 13.94 -2.81
C SER A 64 -6.71 13.54 -4.28
N GLU A 65 -7.80 13.89 -4.96
CA GLU A 65 -7.94 13.69 -6.41
C GLU A 65 -7.16 14.74 -7.22
N VAL A 66 -6.97 15.94 -6.63
CA VAL A 66 -6.36 17.11 -7.28
C VAL A 66 -4.94 17.43 -6.77
N GLY A 67 -4.43 16.60 -5.84
CA GLY A 67 -3.16 16.81 -5.16
C GLY A 67 -3.28 17.69 -3.89
N PHE A 68 -2.19 17.81 -3.14
CA PHE A 68 -2.19 18.34 -1.76
C PHE A 68 -2.08 19.88 -1.65
N ARG A 69 -2.65 20.64 -2.58
CA ARG A 69 -2.69 22.11 -2.45
C ARG A 69 -3.78 22.52 -1.45
N ASN A 70 -3.41 23.31 -0.45
CA ASN A 70 -4.31 23.92 0.54
C ASN A 70 -5.17 22.95 1.36
N GLY A 71 -4.62 21.80 1.78
CA GLY A 71 -5.34 20.87 2.67
C GLY A 71 -6.62 20.29 2.07
N SER A 72 -6.69 20.20 0.73
CA SER A 72 -7.83 19.64 0.00
C SER A 72 -7.95 18.11 0.11
N GLY A 73 -7.03 17.45 0.82
CA GLY A 73 -7.05 16.02 1.02
C GLY A 73 -8.03 15.58 2.10
N GLN A 74 -8.73 14.47 1.85
CA GLN A 74 -9.48 13.76 2.88
C GLN A 74 -8.53 12.91 3.69
N VAL A 75 -8.59 13.05 5.02
CA VAL A 75 -7.79 12.26 5.96
C VAL A 75 -8.60 11.07 6.43
N PHE A 76 -7.97 9.90 6.41
CA PHE A 76 -8.51 8.63 6.89
C PHE A 76 -7.60 8.06 7.95
N GLY A 77 -8.14 7.68 9.11
CA GLY A 77 -7.42 6.87 10.09
C GLY A 77 -7.30 5.44 9.60
N VAL A 78 -6.13 4.81 9.71
CA VAL A 78 -5.90 3.42 9.29
C VAL A 78 -6.85 2.45 9.99
N LEU A 79 -7.17 2.72 11.26
CA LEU A 79 -8.06 1.88 12.07
C LEU A 79 -9.56 2.06 11.72
N ASP A 80 -9.92 3.17 11.08
CA ASP A 80 -11.29 3.47 10.66
C ASP A 80 -11.62 2.93 9.26
N LEU A 81 -10.59 2.46 8.55
CA LEU A 81 -10.74 1.87 7.23
C LEU A 81 -11.23 0.42 7.32
N PRO A 82 -12.03 -0.04 6.34
CA PRO A 82 -12.52 -1.41 6.33
C PRO A 82 -11.36 -2.39 6.30
N ALA A 83 -11.53 -3.52 6.98
CA ALA A 83 -10.51 -4.55 7.11
C ALA A 83 -9.91 -4.92 5.74
N VAL A 84 -8.62 -4.65 5.59
CA VAL A 84 -7.88 -4.96 4.38
C VAL A 84 -7.52 -6.43 4.42
N ARG A 85 -8.13 -7.23 3.56
CA ARG A 85 -7.68 -8.61 3.37
C ARG A 85 -6.35 -8.58 2.62
N PRO A 86 -5.32 -9.33 3.07
CA PRO A 86 -4.15 -9.54 2.24
C PRO A 86 -4.63 -10.12 0.91
N VAL A 87 -4.19 -9.52 -0.20
CA VAL A 87 -4.41 -10.12 -1.51
C VAL A 87 -3.64 -11.44 -1.50
N GLU A 88 -4.37 -12.54 -1.35
CA GLU A 88 -3.83 -13.86 -1.72
C GLU A 88 -3.45 -13.73 -3.19
N ARG A 89 -2.14 -13.66 -3.48
CA ARG A 89 -1.68 -13.94 -4.83
C ARG A 89 -2.28 -15.30 -5.17
N PRO A 90 -3.02 -15.46 -6.28
CA PRO A 90 -3.26 -16.80 -6.76
C PRO A 90 -1.88 -17.39 -6.97
N CYS A 91 -1.54 -18.42 -6.18
CA CYS A 91 -0.43 -19.29 -6.52
C CYS A 91 -0.68 -19.70 -7.97
N LEU A 92 0.18 -19.23 -8.88
CA LEU A 92 0.24 -19.74 -10.24
C LEU A 92 0.62 -21.22 -10.09
N ALA A 93 -0.41 -22.05 -10.00
CA ALA A 93 -0.31 -23.49 -9.87
C ALA A 93 0.05 -24.09 -11.22
N GLU A 94 1.23 -23.78 -11.74
CA GLU A 94 1.78 -24.46 -12.92
C GLU A 94 3.30 -24.61 -12.78
N ALA A 95 3.72 -25.43 -11.82
CA ALA A 95 5.06 -26.02 -11.83
C ALA A 95 5.05 -27.29 -10.98
N CYS A 96 4.29 -28.33 -11.39
CA CYS A 96 4.48 -29.72 -10.95
C CYS A 96 3.61 -30.67 -11.79
N GLN A 97 3.97 -30.88 -13.06
CA GLN A 97 3.75 -32.18 -13.69
C GLN A 97 5.07 -32.63 -14.30
N ALA A 98 5.89 -33.23 -13.45
CA ALA A 98 6.89 -34.21 -13.85
C ALA A 98 6.42 -35.53 -13.23
N GLY A 99 6.02 -36.46 -14.10
CA GLY A 99 5.59 -37.82 -13.79
C GLY A 99 5.51 -38.60 -15.08
#